data_AF-A0A9X0C0R2-F1
#
_entry.id   AF-A0A9X0C0R2-F1
#
_cell.length_a   1.000
_cell.length_b   1.000
_cell.length_c   1.000
_cell.angle_alpha   90.00
_cell.angle_beta   90.00
_cell.angle_gamma   90.00
#
_symmetry.space_group_name_H-M   'P 1'
#
loop_
_entity.id
_entity.type
_entity.pdbx_description
1 polymer ?
#
loop_
_entity_poly.entity_id
_entity_poly.type
_entity_poly.pdbx_seq_one_letter_code
_entity_poly.pdbx_strand_id
1 'polypeptide(L)'
;MAPAATGGKKQKKKWSKGKVKDKAQHAVLLDKATNDKLQKDVQSYRLITVATLVDRLKINGSLARQALNDLEANGQIKKVVGHSSMSIYTRAVTAE
;
A
#
# COMPACT_ATOMS: atom_id res chain seq x y z
N MET A 1 10.36 34.66 38.75
CA MET A 1 10.81 33.41 38.13
C MET A 1 9.85 33.09 37.00
N ALA A 2 10.26 33.30 35.74
CA ALA A 2 9.39 33.17 34.58
C ALA A 2 9.09 31.69 34.29
N PRO A 3 7.83 31.28 33.99
CA PRO A 3 7.56 29.92 33.57
C PRO A 3 7.97 29.75 32.10
N ALA A 4 8.73 28.68 31.86
CA ALA A 4 9.30 28.31 30.58
C ALA A 4 8.23 28.08 29.51
N ALA A 5 8.47 28.64 28.32
CA ALA A 5 7.66 28.42 27.13
C ALA A 5 7.79 26.97 26.66
N THR A 6 6.81 26.13 27.01
CA THR A 6 6.64 24.81 26.40
C THR A 6 6.19 25.02 24.95
N GLY A 7 7.11 24.85 24.01
CA GLY A 7 6.89 24.97 22.57
C GLY A 7 5.95 23.90 22.02
N GLY A 8 4.66 24.03 22.32
CA GLY A 8 3.61 23.32 21.60
C GLY A 8 3.51 23.91 20.19
N LYS A 9 3.87 23.12 19.17
CA LYS A 9 3.64 23.43 17.76
C LYS A 9 2.16 23.76 17.57
N LYS A 10 1.82 25.05 17.65
CA LYS A 10 0.48 25.59 17.43
C LYS A 10 0.05 25.17 16.04
N GLN A 11 -0.86 24.19 16.00
CA GLN A 11 -1.45 23.69 14.78
C GLN A 11 -2.17 24.86 14.09
N LYS A 12 -1.59 25.34 12.99
CA LYS A 12 -2.11 26.42 12.17
C LYS A 12 -3.56 26.08 11.78
N LYS A 13 -4.49 26.99 12.09
CA LYS A 13 -5.94 26.81 11.89
C LYS A 13 -6.22 26.48 10.43
N LYS A 14 -6.74 25.28 10.15
CA LYS A 14 -7.03 24.81 8.79
C LYS A 14 -8.42 25.32 8.37
N TRP A 15 -8.46 26.31 7.49
CA TRP A 15 -9.69 26.89 6.92
C TRP A 15 -10.32 25.93 5.91
N SER A 16 -10.93 24.85 6.38
CA SER A 16 -11.92 24.05 5.62
C SER A 16 -12.52 22.99 6.52
N LYS A 17 -13.70 23.27 7.08
CA LYS A 17 -14.43 22.42 8.02
C LYS A 17 -15.44 21.50 7.31
N GLY A 18 -15.10 20.97 6.13
CA GLY A 18 -16.13 20.37 5.24
C GLY A 18 -15.78 19.06 4.53
N LYS A 19 -14.56 18.53 4.66
CA LYS A 19 -14.25 17.19 4.11
C LYS A 19 -13.60 16.34 5.20
N VAL A 20 -14.44 15.72 6.02
CA VAL A 20 -14.03 14.59 6.85
C VAL A 20 -13.89 13.40 5.90
N LYS A 21 -12.71 13.24 5.30
CA LYS A 21 -12.35 11.96 4.67
C LYS A 21 -12.15 10.97 5.82
N ASP A 22 -12.90 9.88 5.79
CA ASP A 22 -12.75 8.81 6.78
C ASP A 22 -11.28 8.39 6.87
N LYS A 23 -10.80 8.14 8.10
CA LYS A 23 -9.39 7.90 8.34
C LYS A 23 -9.04 6.52 7.80
N ALA A 24 -8.48 6.48 6.59
CA ALA A 24 -7.99 5.25 6.00
C ALA A 24 -6.86 4.67 6.86
N GLN A 25 -7.18 3.60 7.59
CA GLN A 25 -6.21 2.91 8.44
C GLN A 25 -5.49 1.84 7.60
N HIS A 26 -4.29 2.14 7.16
CA HIS A 26 -3.44 1.20 6.42
C HIS A 26 -2.40 0.58 7.36
N ALA A 27 -2.20 -0.73 7.26
CA ALA A 27 -1.13 -1.43 7.96
C ALA A 27 0.24 -1.03 7.40
N VAL A 28 1.18 -0.74 8.31
CA VAL A 28 2.56 -0.34 8.00
C VAL A 28 3.57 -1.46 8.27
N LEU A 29 3.13 -2.54 8.91
CA LEU A 29 3.90 -3.77 9.12
C LEU A 29 3.18 -4.94 8.47
N LEU A 30 3.96 -5.87 7.91
CA LEU A 30 3.47 -7.13 7.38
C LEU A 30 3.45 -8.16 8.51
N ASP A 31 2.25 -8.46 9.00
CA ASP A 31 2.01 -9.59 9.89
C ASP A 31 2.06 -10.91 9.11
N LYS A 32 2.36 -12.02 9.78
CA LYS A 32 2.37 -13.35 9.12
C LYS A 32 1.03 -13.65 8.43
N ALA A 33 -0.07 -13.32 9.10
CA ALA A 33 -1.41 -13.52 8.55
C ALA A 33 -1.71 -12.69 7.29
N THR A 34 -1.13 -11.48 7.15
CA THR A 34 -1.31 -10.67 5.94
C THR A 34 -0.39 -11.14 4.82
N ASN A 35 0.78 -11.68 5.13
CA ASN A 35 1.68 -12.29 4.15
C ASN A 35 1.05 -13.55 3.53
N ASP A 36 0.49 -14.44 4.34
CA ASP A 36 -0.18 -15.65 3.85
C ASP A 36 -1.39 -15.33 2.96
N LYS A 37 -2.13 -14.27 3.30
CA LYS A 37 -3.24 -13.77 2.47
C LYS A 37 -2.74 -13.19 1.15
N LEU A 38 -1.69 -12.36 1.21
CA LEU A 38 -1.10 -11.73 0.03
C LEU A 38 -0.68 -12.77 -1.00
N GLN A 39 -0.01 -13.86 -0.59
CA GLN A 39 0.41 -14.93 -1.51
C GLN A 39 -0.76 -15.65 -2.19
N LYS A 40 -1.87 -15.88 -1.47
CA LYS A 40 -3.07 -16.53 -2.01
C LYS A 40 -3.89 -15.60 -2.91
N ASP A 41 -4.11 -14.38 -2.45
CA ASP A 41 -5.00 -13.42 -3.10
C ASP A 41 -4.41 -12.91 -4.42
N VAL A 42 -3.08 -12.73 -4.48
CA VAL A 42 -2.37 -12.27 -5.68
C VAL A 42 -2.59 -13.20 -6.88
N GLN A 43 -2.71 -14.51 -6.66
CA GLN A 43 -2.95 -15.48 -7.74
C GLN A 43 -4.37 -15.40 -8.30
N SER A 44 -5.33 -15.00 -7.46
CA SER A 44 -6.73 -14.84 -7.87
C SER A 44 -6.93 -13.59 -8.75
N TYR A 45 -6.13 -12.55 -8.53
CA TYR A 45 -6.30 -11.27 -9.20
C TYR A 45 -5.81 -11.27 -10.64
N ARG A 46 -6.70 -10.84 -11.56
CA ARG A 46 -6.33 -10.61 -12.96
C ARG A 46 -5.49 -9.34 -13.15
N LEU A 47 -5.82 -8.28 -12.40
CA LEU A 47 -5.09 -7.01 -12.42
C LEU A 47 -4.41 -6.80 -11.07
N ILE A 48 -3.09 -6.66 -11.09
CA ILE A 48 -2.26 -6.50 -9.90
C ILE A 48 -1.51 -5.18 -10.03
N THR A 49 -1.82 -4.23 -9.14
CA THR A 49 -1.19 -2.90 -9.05
C THR A 49 -1.03 -2.48 -7.59
N VAL A 50 -0.28 -1.41 -7.34
CA VAL A 50 -0.17 -0.81 -6.01
C VAL A 50 -1.55 -0.46 -5.44
N ALA A 51 -2.45 0.08 -6.25
CA ALA A 51 -3.79 0.46 -5.83
C ALA A 51 -4.65 -0.73 -5.39
N THR A 52 -4.62 -1.83 -6.15
CA THR A 52 -5.40 -3.03 -5.80
C THR A 52 -4.98 -3.63 -4.46
N LEU A 53 -3.68 -3.61 -4.15
CA LEU A 53 -3.19 -4.12 -2.86
C LEU A 53 -3.58 -3.19 -1.70
N VAL A 54 -3.53 -1.87 -1.90
CA VAL A 54 -3.95 -0.89 -0.89
C VAL A 54 -5.44 -1.02 -0.58
N ASP A 55 -6.28 -1.24 -1.59
CA ASP A 55 -7.73 -1.33 -1.40
C ASP A 55 -8.15 -2.64 -0.71
N ARG A 56 -7.56 -3.77 -1.11
CA ARG A 56 -7.96 -5.12 -0.67
C ARG A 56 -7.28 -5.55 0.63
N LEU A 57 -5.95 -5.44 0.70
CA LEU A 57 -5.15 -5.89 1.85
C LEU A 57 -4.99 -4.78 2.89
N LYS A 58 -5.46 -3.56 2.61
CA LYS A 58 -5.33 -2.38 3.47
C LYS A 58 -3.88 -2.14 3.90
N ILE A 59 -2.92 -2.42 3.03
CA ILE A 59 -1.49 -2.16 3.26
C ILE A 59 -1.10 -0.78 2.72
N ASN A 60 -0.01 -0.22 3.25
CA ASN A 60 0.56 1.02 2.73
C ASN A 60 1.12 0.81 1.31
N GLY A 61 1.08 1.86 0.47
CA GLY A 61 1.58 1.82 -0.90
C GLY A 61 3.09 1.56 -1.00
N SER A 62 3.87 1.96 0.01
CA SER A 62 5.30 1.62 0.07
C SER A 62 5.53 0.12 0.21
N LEU A 63 4.79 -0.55 1.10
CA LEU A 63 4.84 -1.99 1.28
C LEU A 63 4.35 -2.72 0.04
N ALA A 64 3.26 -2.23 -0.57
CA ALA A 64 2.73 -2.82 -1.78
C ALA A 64 3.77 -2.81 -2.92
N ARG A 65 4.58 -1.75 -3.06
CA ARG A 65 5.67 -1.72 -4.06
C ARG A 65 6.77 -2.74 -3.78
N GLN A 66 7.20 -2.86 -2.52
CA GLN A 66 8.20 -3.87 -2.15
C GLN A 66 7.65 -5.29 -2.36
N ALA A 67 6.43 -5.55 -1.93
CA ALA A 67 5.79 -6.84 -2.11
C ALA A 67 5.66 -7.23 -3.59
N LEU A 68 5.35 -6.28 -4.49
CA LEU A 68 5.33 -6.56 -5.93
C LEU A 68 6.71 -6.95 -6.47
N ASN A 69 7.79 -6.30 -6.01
CA ASN A 69 9.14 -6.67 -6.41
C ASN A 69 9.52 -8.07 -5.91
N ASP A 70 9.15 -8.41 -4.67
CA ASP A 70 9.42 -9.74 -4.10
C ASP A 70 8.61 -10.84 -4.81
N LEU A 71 7.35 -10.55 -5.13
CA LEU A 71 6.48 -11.45 -5.90
C LEU A 71 6.96 -11.64 -7.34
N GLU A 72 7.51 -10.60 -7.95
CA GLU A 72 8.15 -10.63 -9.27
C GLU A 72 9.42 -11.50 -9.23
N ALA A 73 10.27 -11.32 -8.22
CA ALA A 73 11.47 -12.14 -8.01
C ALA A 73 11.14 -13.62 -7.77
N ASN A 74 10.05 -13.91 -7.04
CA ASN A 74 9.55 -15.26 -6.81
C ASN A 74 8.78 -15.84 -8.02
N GLY A 75 8.58 -15.08 -9.09
CA GLY A 75 7.92 -15.53 -10.33
C GLY A 75 6.41 -15.78 -10.22
N GLN A 76 5.76 -15.30 -9.15
CA GLN A 76 4.32 -15.49 -8.94
C GLN A 76 3.47 -14.53 -9.79
N ILE A 77 4.05 -13.40 -10.20
CA ILE A 77 3.40 -12.39 -11.04
C ILE A 77 4.27 -12.06 -12.25
N LYS A 78 3.61 -11.74 -13.37
CA LYS A 78 4.28 -11.30 -14.60
C LYS A 78 4.02 -9.80 -14.80
N LYS A 79 5.09 -9.06 -15.07
CA LYS A 79 5.01 -7.64 -15.39
C LYS A 79 4.53 -7.47 -16.84
N VAL A 80 3.45 -6.71 -17.03
CA VAL A 80 2.91 -6.40 -18.36
C VAL A 80 3.45 -5.07 -18.85
N VAL A 81 3.39 -4.05 -17.99
CA VAL A 81 3.86 -2.70 -18.30
C VAL A 81 4.68 -2.17 -17.14
N GLY A 82 5.88 -1.67 -17.44
CA GLY A 82 6.74 -0.95 -16.51
C GLY A 82 6.87 0.50 -16.89
N HIS A 83 6.30 1.41 -16.11
CA HIS A 83 6.53 2.84 -16.19
C HIS A 83 6.92 3.39 -14.82
N SER A 84 7.65 4.51 -14.76
CA SER A 84 8.13 5.09 -13.50
C SER A 84 7.00 5.49 -12.54
N SER A 85 5.85 5.87 -13.09
CA SER A 85 4.65 6.24 -12.31
C SER A 85 3.71 5.06 -12.03
N MET A 86 3.78 3.99 -12.82
CA MET A 86 2.82 2.88 -12.74
C MET A 86 3.42 1.57 -13.23
N SER A 87 3.39 0.56 -12.36
CA SER A 87 3.70 -0.81 -12.70
C SER A 87 2.42 -1.62 -12.73
N ILE A 88 2.18 -2.31 -13.85
CA ILE A 88 1.01 -3.16 -14.04
C ILE A 88 1.49 -4.60 -14.14
N TYR A 89 0.95 -5.43 -13.25
CA TYR A 89 1.23 -6.85 -13.17
C TYR A 89 -0.04 -7.65 -13.45
N THR A 90 0.16 -8.87 -13.94
CA THR A 90 -0.87 -9.90 -14.08
C THR A 90 -0.40 -11.14 -13.35
N ARG A 91 -1.34 -11.99 -12.89
CA ARG A 91 -0.99 -13.30 -12.34
C ARG A 91 -0.12 -14.09 -13.33
N ALA A 92 0.78 -14.93 -12.80
CA ALA A 92 1.45 -15.92 -13.63
C ALA A 92 0.38 -16.90 -14.15
N VAL A 93 0.03 -16.77 -15.43
CA VAL A 93 -0.67 -17.83 -16.14
C VAL A 93 0.37 -18.92 -16.38
N THR A 94 0.20 -20.07 -15.73
CA THR A 94 0.65 -21.35 -16.29
C THR A 94 -0.12 -21.50 -17.59
N ALA A 95 0.45 -20.99 -18.68
CA ALA A 95 0.11 -21.52 -19.98
C ALA A 95 0.56 -22.98 -19.95
N GLU A 96 -0.31 -23.88 -20.40
CA GLU A 96 0.15 -25.14 -20.99
C GLU A 96 1.26 -24.87 -22.02
#